data_AF-A0A7R9BM41-F1
#
_entry.id   AF-A0A7R9BM41-F1
#
_cell.length_a   1.000
_cell.length_b   1.000
_cell.length_c   1.000
_cell.angle_alpha   90.00
_cell.angle_beta   90.00
_cell.angle_gamma   90.00
#
_symmetry.space_group_name_H-M   'P 1'
#
loop_
_entity.id
_entity.type
_entity.pdbx_description
1 polymer ?
#
loop_
_entity_poly.entity_id
_entity_poly.type
_entity_poly.pdbx_seq_one_letter_code
_entity_poly.pdbx_strand_id
1 'polypeptide(L)'
;MRNETAGNVNIAFNLFQNALKLNVIMASETAEKPNFPTKSERQRCWAARDDYWACLDKEKMSEDACSKFREAFCSSCPLQWVKHFDRRYKYLKFKEKMETEGFDPVEGPEKS
;
A
#
# COMPACT_ATOMS: atom_id res chain seq x y z
N MET A 1 -29.17 -11.82 52.88
CA MET A 1 -28.83 -10.38 52.87
C MET A 1 -28.02 -10.10 51.62
N ARG A 2 -28.52 -9.15 50.81
CA ARG A 2 -27.85 -8.30 49.79
C ARG A 2 -26.88 -8.92 48.76
N ASN A 3 -27.36 -8.83 47.52
CA ASN A 3 -26.67 -8.76 46.23
C ASN A 3 -25.50 -7.77 46.22
N GLU A 4 -24.55 -7.97 45.29
CA GLU A 4 -23.70 -7.00 44.56
C GLU A 4 -22.36 -7.71 44.23
N THR A 5 -22.07 -8.11 42.99
CA THR A 5 -21.23 -7.30 42.09
C THR A 5 -21.47 -7.68 40.61
N ALA A 6 -22.56 -7.21 40.02
CA ALA A 6 -22.76 -7.19 38.55
C ALA A 6 -22.32 -5.85 37.91
N GLY A 7 -21.59 -5.01 38.66
CA GLY A 7 -21.18 -3.66 38.24
C GLY A 7 -19.78 -3.54 37.63
N ASN A 8 -18.94 -4.57 37.70
CA ASN A 8 -17.51 -4.42 37.38
C ASN A 8 -17.15 -4.77 35.91
N VAL A 9 -17.94 -5.63 35.25
CA VAL A 9 -17.68 -6.02 33.85
C VAL A 9 -18.07 -4.92 32.87
N ASN A 10 -19.16 -4.20 33.15
CA ASN A 10 -19.64 -3.11 32.30
C ASN A 10 -18.71 -1.89 32.33
N ILE A 11 -18.04 -1.61 33.45
CA ILE A 11 -17.09 -0.49 33.53
C ILE A 11 -15.84 -0.80 32.70
N ALA A 12 -15.28 -2.01 32.83
CA ALA A 12 -14.15 -2.45 32.02
C ALA A 12 -14.48 -2.49 30.52
N PHE A 13 -15.69 -2.96 30.17
CA PHE A 13 -16.16 -2.99 28.79
C PHE A 13 -16.34 -1.57 28.21
N ASN A 14 -16.91 -0.63 28.99
CA ASN A 14 -17.08 0.76 28.56
C ASN A 14 -15.74 1.52 28.48
N LEU A 15 -14.79 1.27 29.38
CA LEU A 15 -13.44 1.85 29.30
C LEU A 15 -12.68 1.35 28.07
N PHE A 16 -12.82 0.07 27.73
CA PHE A 16 -12.26 -0.50 26.50
C PHE A 16 -12.94 0.05 25.25
N GLN A 17 -14.27 0.15 25.23
CA GLN A 17 -15.01 0.80 24.14
C GLN A 17 -14.66 2.29 23.99
N ASN A 18 -14.43 3.01 25.09
CA ASN A 18 -14.04 4.43 25.06
C ASN A 18 -12.59 4.63 24.62
N ALA A 19 -11.65 3.78 25.05
CA ALA A 19 -10.27 3.79 24.58
C ALA A 19 -10.18 3.46 23.08
N LEU A 20 -11.00 2.53 22.59
CA LEU A 20 -11.12 2.23 21.16
C LEU A 20 -11.73 3.43 20.39
N LYS A 21 -12.74 4.11 20.94
CA LYS A 21 -13.35 5.31 20.34
C LYS A 21 -12.35 6.48 20.22
N LEU A 22 -11.45 6.70 21.18
CA LEU A 22 -10.43 7.75 21.07
C LEU A 22 -9.45 7.50 19.89
N ASN A 23 -9.07 6.24 19.64
CA ASN A 23 -8.20 5.90 18.51
C ASN A 23 -8.91 5.95 17.14
N VAL A 24 -10.23 5.79 17.10
CA VAL A 24 -11.03 5.94 15.86
C VAL A 24 -11.18 7.41 15.45
N ILE A 25 -11.29 8.34 16.41
CA ILE A 25 -11.47 9.78 16.15
C ILE A 25 -10.25 10.40 15.43
N MET A 26 -9.02 9.92 15.69
CA MET A 26 -7.82 10.43 15.01
C MET A 26 -7.65 9.92 13.56
N ALA A 27 -8.48 8.97 13.13
CA ALA A 27 -8.45 8.40 11.78
C ALA A 27 -9.56 8.94 10.86
N SER A 28 -10.49 9.76 11.37
CA SER A 28 -11.74 10.11 10.68
C SER A 28 -11.81 11.49 10.03
N GLU A 29 -10.70 12.23 9.92
CA GLU A 29 -10.65 13.51 9.18
C GLU A 29 -9.93 13.43 7.83
N THR A 30 -10.05 12.29 7.14
CA THR A 30 -10.00 12.35 5.67
C THR A 30 -11.43 12.44 5.19
N ALA A 31 -11.86 13.66 4.86
CA ALA A 31 -13.09 13.90 4.12
C ALA A 31 -13.20 12.85 3.01
N GLU A 32 -14.32 12.12 2.96
CA GLU A 32 -14.57 11.11 1.94
C GLU A 32 -14.56 11.78 0.56
N LYS A 33 -13.38 11.88 -0.05
CA LYS A 33 -13.24 12.21 -1.45
C LYS A 33 -13.86 11.04 -2.21
N PRO A 34 -14.73 11.29 -3.21
CA PRO A 34 -15.10 10.23 -4.13
C PRO A 34 -13.81 9.60 -4.66
N ASN A 35 -13.80 8.28 -4.88
CA ASN A 35 -12.66 7.47 -5.31
C ASN A 35 -12.05 7.88 -6.68
N PHE A 36 -12.44 9.04 -7.19
CA PHE A 36 -12.05 9.62 -8.45
C PHE A 36 -11.20 10.87 -8.19
N PRO A 37 -9.86 10.76 -8.27
CA PRO A 37 -8.98 11.92 -8.15
C PRO A 37 -9.28 12.94 -9.24
N THR A 38 -9.20 14.23 -8.92
CA THR A 38 -9.30 15.34 -9.87
C THR A 38 -8.16 15.31 -10.90
N LYS A 39 -8.25 16.10 -11.97
CA LYS A 39 -7.19 16.16 -13.00
C LYS A 39 -5.82 16.52 -12.41
N SER A 40 -5.77 17.51 -11.52
CA SER A 40 -4.52 17.95 -10.88
C SER A 40 -3.96 16.91 -9.91
N GLU A 41 -4.81 16.21 -9.16
CA GLU A 41 -4.38 15.11 -8.29
C GLU A 41 -3.83 13.93 -9.08
N ARG A 42 -4.45 13.59 -10.23
CA ARG A 42 -3.91 12.56 -11.13
C ARG A 42 -2.54 12.94 -11.66
N GLN A 43 -2.35 14.19 -12.08
CA GLN A 43 -1.06 14.68 -12.55
C GLN A 43 0.01 14.59 -11.45
N ARG A 44 -0.31 14.98 -10.22
CA ARG A 44 0.60 14.85 -9.07
C ARG A 44 0.95 13.40 -8.78
N CYS A 45 -0.04 12.51 -8.79
CA CYS A 45 0.17 11.08 -8.61
C CYS A 45 1.09 10.50 -9.68
N TRP A 46 0.88 10.83 -10.95
CA TRP A 46 1.73 10.34 -12.05
C TRP A 46 3.16 10.87 -11.96
N ALA A 47 3.35 12.14 -11.62
CA ALA A 47 4.68 12.70 -11.40
C ALA A 47 5.43 11.98 -10.27
N ALA A 48 4.78 11.79 -9.10
CA ALA A 48 5.39 11.07 -7.98
C ALA A 48 5.69 9.60 -8.30
N ARG A 49 4.84 8.95 -9.11
CA ARG A 49 5.10 7.59 -9.64
C ARG A 49 6.35 7.58 -10.50
N ASP A 50 6.47 8.53 -11.42
CA ASP A 50 7.57 8.58 -12.38
C ASP A 50 8.90 8.85 -11.67
N ASP A 51 8.91 9.72 -10.66
CA ASP A 51 10.07 9.96 -9.79
C ASP A 51 10.49 8.69 -9.04
N TYR A 52 9.51 7.94 -8.49
CA TYR A 52 9.78 6.67 -7.82
C TYR A 52 10.35 5.61 -8.76
N TRP A 53 9.77 5.45 -9.96
CA TRP A 53 10.26 4.48 -10.95
C TRP A 53 11.65 4.86 -11.47
N ALA A 54 11.91 6.15 -11.71
CA ALA A 54 13.23 6.62 -12.11
C ALA A 54 14.29 6.33 -11.04
N CYS A 55 13.94 6.47 -9.75
CA CYS A 55 14.81 6.06 -8.65
C CYS A 55 15.08 4.55 -8.68
N LEU A 56 14.03 3.73 -8.79
CA LEU A 56 14.17 2.28 -8.82
C LEU A 56 15.03 1.80 -10.01
N ASP A 57 14.89 2.42 -11.18
CA ASP A 57 15.70 2.12 -12.34
C ASP A 57 17.18 2.44 -12.12
N LYS A 58 17.47 3.56 -11.46
CA LYS A 58 18.83 3.96 -11.09
C LYS A 58 19.44 3.04 -10.03
N GLU A 59 18.67 2.67 -9.02
CA GLU A 59 19.11 1.89 -7.85
C GLU A 59 18.91 0.37 -8.03
N LYS A 60 18.74 -0.11 -9.27
CA LYS A 60 18.58 -1.54 -9.62
C LYS A 60 17.48 -2.25 -8.80
N MET A 61 16.31 -1.65 -8.72
CA MET A 61 15.13 -2.13 -7.97
C MET A 61 15.26 -2.11 -6.43
N SER A 62 16.22 -1.35 -5.85
CA SER A 62 16.29 -1.21 -4.40
C SER A 62 15.16 -0.32 -3.86
N GLU A 63 14.15 -0.93 -3.23
CA GLU A 63 13.02 -0.19 -2.63
C GLU A 63 13.48 0.68 -1.44
N ASP A 64 14.45 0.21 -0.64
CA ASP A 64 14.96 0.93 0.54
C ASP A 64 15.64 2.25 0.17
N ALA A 65 16.46 2.22 -0.89
CA ALA A 65 17.14 3.41 -1.40
C ALA A 65 16.15 4.48 -1.91
N CYS A 66 14.97 4.05 -2.35
CA CYS A 66 13.91 4.90 -2.90
C CYS A 66 12.74 5.17 -1.94
N SER A 67 12.91 4.88 -0.65
CA SER A 67 11.89 5.04 0.40
C SER A 67 11.23 6.43 0.42
N LYS A 68 12.02 7.50 0.26
CA LYS A 68 11.49 8.88 0.20
C LYS A 68 10.52 9.09 -0.97
N PHE A 69 10.86 8.58 -2.15
CA PHE A 69 10.00 8.67 -3.32
C PHE A 69 8.79 7.74 -3.18
N ARG A 70 8.97 6.60 -2.51
CA ARG A 70 7.89 5.67 -2.20
C ARG A 70 6.81 6.33 -1.32
N GLU A 71 7.21 7.04 -0.28
CA GLU A 71 6.29 7.77 0.59
C GLU A 71 5.52 8.87 -0.17
N ALA A 72 6.22 9.65 -1.01
CA ALA A 72 5.60 10.67 -1.87
C ALA A 72 4.60 10.07 -2.87
N PHE A 73 4.93 8.93 -3.47
CA PHE A 73 4.05 8.20 -4.37
C PHE A 73 2.80 7.65 -3.67
N CYS A 74 2.96 7.00 -2.52
CA CYS A 74 1.85 6.44 -1.74
C CYS A 74 0.90 7.52 -1.20
N SER A 75 1.43 8.68 -0.80
CA SER A 75 0.62 9.80 -0.29
C SER A 75 -0.09 10.57 -1.40
N SER A 76 0.47 10.61 -2.61
CA SER A 76 -0.10 11.35 -3.74
C SER A 76 -1.13 10.56 -4.55
N CYS A 77 -1.19 9.23 -4.38
CA CYS A 77 -2.00 8.35 -5.22
C CYS A 77 -3.05 7.57 -4.42
N PRO A 78 -4.22 7.26 -5.03
CA PRO A 78 -5.15 6.29 -4.47
C PRO A 78 -4.49 4.91 -4.28
N LEU A 79 -4.80 4.22 -3.18
CA LEU A 79 -4.21 2.92 -2.86
C LEU A 79 -4.39 1.87 -3.96
N GLN A 80 -5.53 1.88 -4.65
CA GLN A 80 -5.80 0.97 -5.77
C GLN A 80 -4.86 1.22 -6.95
N TRP A 81 -4.52 2.49 -7.20
CA TRP A 81 -3.60 2.88 -8.26
C TRP A 81 -2.16 2.49 -7.92
N VAL A 82 -1.74 2.71 -6.68
CA VAL A 82 -0.42 2.27 -6.19
C VAL A 82 -0.24 0.77 -6.43
N LYS A 83 -1.21 -0.06 -5.98
CA LYS A 83 -1.19 -1.52 -6.21
C LYS A 83 -1.15 -1.89 -7.69
N HIS A 84 -1.90 -1.19 -8.54
CA HIS A 84 -1.88 -1.44 -9.98
C HIS A 84 -0.52 -1.11 -10.58
N PHE A 85 0.04 0.07 -10.27
CA PHE A 85 1.31 0.53 -10.79
C PHE A 85 2.48 -0.33 -10.31
N ASP A 86 2.49 -0.77 -9.05
CA ASP A 86 3.52 -1.69 -8.53
C ASP A 86 3.56 -3.00 -9.34
N ARG A 87 2.39 -3.59 -9.60
CA ARG A 87 2.30 -4.80 -10.44
C ARG A 87 2.74 -4.53 -11.88
N ARG A 88 2.35 -3.39 -12.44
CA ARG A 88 2.72 -2.98 -13.81
C ARG A 88 4.24 -2.82 -13.93
N TYR A 89 4.88 -2.17 -12.96
CA TYR A 89 6.32 -1.94 -12.96
C TYR A 89 7.10 -3.27 -12.95
N LYS A 90 6.74 -4.16 -12.01
CA LYS A 90 7.35 -5.50 -11.90
C LYS A 90 7.18 -6.30 -13.20
N TYR A 91 6.00 -6.25 -13.81
CA TYR A 91 5.75 -6.89 -15.10
C TYR A 91 6.63 -6.31 -16.22
N LEU A 92 6.76 -4.98 -16.31
CA LEU A 92 7.61 -4.33 -17.32
C LEU A 92 9.07 -4.73 -17.17
N LYS A 93 9.58 -4.77 -15.94
CA LYS A 93 10.97 -5.18 -15.66
C LYS A 93 11.21 -6.66 -15.92
N PHE A 94 10.24 -7.51 -15.59
CA PHE A 94 10.28 -8.92 -15.98
C PHE A 94 10.30 -9.07 -17.50
N LYS A 95 9.43 -8.36 -18.22
CA LYS A 95 9.37 -8.37 -19.68
C LYS A 95 10.70 -7.92 -20.30
N GLU A 96 11.26 -6.81 -19.82
CA GLU A 96 12.56 -6.29 -20.25
C GLU A 96 13.68 -7.33 -20.04
N LYS A 97 13.70 -8.01 -18.89
CA LYS A 97 14.63 -9.10 -18.61
C LYS A 97 14.48 -10.27 -19.58
N MET A 98 13.24 -10.70 -19.84
CA MET A 98 12.97 -11.80 -20.78
C MET A 98 13.37 -11.45 -22.22
N GLU A 99 13.18 -10.20 -22.64
CA GLU A 99 13.55 -9.72 -23.97
C GLU A 99 15.08 -9.59 -24.14
N THR A 100 15.81 -9.35 -23.06
CA THR A 100 17.27 -9.14 -23.08
C THR A 100 18.06 -10.42 -22.84
N GLU A 101 17.62 -11.28 -21.91
CA GLU A 101 18.33 -12.50 -21.51
C GLU A 101 17.81 -13.76 -22.22
N GLY A 102 16.69 -13.69 -22.93
CA GLY A 102 16.05 -14.83 -23.56
C GLY A 102 15.27 -15.72 -22.58
N PHE A 103 14.72 -16.83 -23.08
CA PHE A 103 13.97 -17.80 -22.29
C PHE A 103 14.79 -19.09 -22.15
N ASP A 104 15.07 -19.52 -20.92
CA ASP A 104 15.66 -20.82 -20.64
C ASP A 104 14.53 -21.86 -20.46
N PRO A 105 14.35 -22.81 -21.38
CA PRO A 105 13.32 -23.83 -21.25
C PRO A 105 13.62 -24.74 -20.06
N VAL A 106 12.69 -24.78 -19.10
CA VAL A 106 12.75 -25.76 -18.01
C VAL A 106 12.59 -27.15 -18.63
N GLU A 107 13.65 -27.96 -18.58
CA GLU A 107 13.56 -29.37 -18.92
C GLU A 107 12.54 -30.03 -17.99
N GLY A 108 11.43 -30.51 -18.57
CA GLY A 108 10.40 -31.22 -17.82
C GLY A 108 10.93 -32.56 -17.29
N PRO A 109 10.31 -33.15 -16.26
CA PRO A 109 10.77 -34.43 -15.72
C PRO A 109 10.76 -35.49 -16.82
N GLU A 110 11.93 -36.10 -17.04
CA GLU A 110 12.14 -37.19 -17.98
C GLU A 110 11.15 -38.32 -17.66
N LYS A 111 10.21 -38.58 -18.56
CA LYS A 111 9.24 -39.66 -18.38
C LYS A 111 9.97 -40.99 -18.57
N SER A 112 10.26 -41.68 -17.46
CA SER A 112 10.63 -43.11 -17.44
C SER A 112 9.41 -44.00 -17.50
#